data_AF-A0A401QEK6-F1
#
_entry.id   AF-A0A401QEK6-F1
#
_cell.length_a   1.000
_cell.length_b   1.000
_cell.length_c   1.000
_cell.angle_alpha   90.00
_cell.angle_beta   90.00
_cell.angle_gamma   90.00
#
_symmetry.space_group_name_H-M   'P 1'
#
loop_
_entity.id
_entity.type
_entity.pdbx_description
1 polymer ?
#
loop_
_entity_poly.entity_id
_entity_poly.type
_entity_poly.pdbx_seq_one_letter_code
_entity_poly.pdbx_strand_id
1 'polypeptide(L)'
;GHENFAKMIDEAEPLGYPVVVKNTRGHRGKAVFLARDKHHLSDLSHLIRHDAPYLFQKYVKESHGKDIRVVMVGGRVIGAMLRCSTDGRMQSNCSL
;
A
#
# COMPACT_ATOMS: atom_id res chain seq x y z
N GLY A 1 14.45 -6.43 -10.87
CA GLY A 1 15.21 -7.54 -10.26
C GLY A 1 15.26 -7.37 -8.76
N HIS A 2 15.55 -8.43 -8.01
CA HIS A 2 15.62 -8.43 -6.55
C HIS A 2 16.60 -7.36 -5.99
N GLU A 3 17.73 -7.13 -6.69
CA GLU A 3 18.70 -6.08 -6.34
C GLU A 3 18.12 -4.66 -6.33
N ASN A 4 17.21 -4.35 -7.27
CA ASN A 4 16.53 -3.06 -7.27
C ASN A 4 15.62 -2.91 -6.04
N PHE A 5 15.02 -4.00 -5.55
CA PHE A 5 14.15 -3.94 -4.38
C PHE A 5 14.96 -3.65 -3.12
N ALA A 6 16.12 -4.31 -2.93
CA ALA A 6 17.00 -4.05 -1.79
C ALA A 6 17.42 -2.57 -1.71
N LYS A 7 17.82 -1.97 -2.83
CA LYS A 7 18.14 -0.54 -2.89
C LYS A 7 16.95 0.34 -2.49
N MET A 8 15.73 0.00 -2.92
CA MET A 8 14.53 0.73 -2.55
C MET A 8 14.18 0.62 -1.07
N ILE A 9 14.56 -0.46 -0.38
CA ILE A 9 14.39 -0.59 1.07
C ILE A 9 15.20 0.48 1.81
N ASP A 10 16.45 0.67 1.41
CA ASP A 10 17.32 1.67 2.04
C ASP A 10 16.85 3.09 1.71
N GLU A 11 16.42 3.36 0.47
CA GLU A 11 15.84 4.65 0.08
C GLU A 11 14.52 4.96 0.82
N ALA A 12 13.79 3.94 1.28
CA ALA A 12 12.53 4.08 2.02
C ALA A 12 12.73 4.35 3.52
N GLU A 13 13.96 4.28 4.05
CA GLU A 13 14.25 4.47 5.48
C GLU A 13 13.68 5.77 6.08
N PRO A 14 13.70 6.93 5.39
CA PRO A 14 13.10 8.17 5.90
C PRO A 14 11.57 8.13 6.09
N LEU A 15 10.86 7.17 5.47
CA LEU A 15 9.41 7.01 5.64
C LEU A 15 9.05 6.49 7.05
N GLY A 16 10.01 5.84 7.71
CA GLY A 16 9.82 5.15 8.97
C GLY A 16 8.96 3.89 8.84
N TYR A 17 8.93 3.12 9.92
CA TYR A 17 8.10 1.93 10.02
C TYR A 17 6.88 2.15 10.94
N PRO A 18 5.74 1.50 10.65
CA PRO A 18 5.51 0.60 9.52
C PRO A 18 5.43 1.36 8.17
N VAL A 19 5.70 0.66 7.07
CA VAL A 19 5.70 1.24 5.71
C VAL A 19 4.77 0.46 4.79
N VAL A 20 4.06 1.16 3.91
CA VAL A 20 3.18 0.57 2.90
C VAL A 20 3.97 0.29 1.63
N VAL A 21 3.90 -0.95 1.15
CA VAL A 21 4.59 -1.42 -0.06
C VAL A 21 3.54 -1.77 -1.11
N LYS A 22 3.58 -1.12 -2.27
CA LYS A 22 2.59 -1.33 -3.35
C LYS A 22 3.30 -1.76 -4.63
N ASN A 23 2.90 -2.88 -5.20
CA ASN A 23 3.31 -3.22 -6.56
C ASN A 23 2.56 -2.30 -7.54
N THR A 24 3.29 -1.64 -8.44
CA THR A 24 2.73 -0.71 -9.43
C THR A 24 1.82 -1.36 -10.47
N ARG A 25 1.90 -2.69 -10.64
CA ARG A 25 1.04 -3.50 -11.51
C ARG A 25 -0.04 -4.30 -10.76
N GLY A 26 -0.33 -3.94 -9.51
CA GLY A 26 -1.37 -4.59 -8.70
C GLY A 26 -2.80 -4.13 -9.03
N HIS A 27 -3.75 -5.07 -9.10
CA HIS A 27 -5.19 -4.82 -9.23
C HIS A 27 -5.91 -5.20 -7.92
N ARG A 28 -6.97 -4.46 -7.55
CA ARG A 28 -7.88 -4.76 -6.42
C ARG A 28 -7.18 -4.92 -5.04
N GLY A 29 -6.04 -4.28 -4.81
CA GLY A 29 -5.34 -4.33 -3.51
C GLY A 29 -4.60 -5.64 -3.21
N LYS A 30 -4.55 -6.60 -4.15
CA LYS A 30 -3.86 -7.90 -3.97
C LYS A 30 -2.33 -7.81 -3.86
N ALA A 31 -1.75 -6.64 -4.10
CA ALA A 31 -0.31 -6.42 -4.02
C ALA A 31 0.03 -5.13 -3.23
N VAL A 32 -0.72 -4.91 -2.15
CA VAL A 32 -0.46 -3.85 -1.16
C VAL A 32 -0.16 -4.52 0.16
N PHE A 33 1.01 -4.27 0.74
CA PHE A 33 1.49 -4.87 1.97
C PHE A 33 1.81 -3.79 3.01
N LEU A 34 1.72 -4.15 4.29
CA LEU A 34 2.17 -3.31 5.40
C LEU A 34 3.37 -4.00 6.06
N ALA A 35 4.57 -3.50 5.79
CA ALA A 35 5.79 -3.98 6.42
C ALA A 35 5.95 -3.30 7.79
N ARG A 36 6.16 -4.10 8.84
CA ARG A 36 6.14 -3.63 10.24
C ARG A 36 7.48 -3.07 10.70
N ASP A 37 8.55 -3.55 10.07
CA ASP A 37 9.94 -3.25 10.34
C ASP A 37 10.77 -3.65 9.11
N LYS A 38 12.08 -3.37 9.13
CA LYS A 38 13.01 -3.67 8.04
C LYS A 38 13.14 -5.17 7.75
N HIS A 39 13.05 -6.02 8.79
CA HIS A 39 13.13 -7.47 8.63
C HIS A 39 11.90 -8.01 7.89
N HIS A 40 10.70 -7.61 8.32
CA HIS A 40 9.45 -7.98 7.65
C HIS A 40 9.43 -7.50 6.19
N LEU A 41 10.01 -6.34 5.90
CA LEU A 41 10.16 -5.85 4.53
C LEU A 41 11.14 -6.69 3.70
N SER A 42 12.26 -7.10 4.30
CA SER A 42 13.23 -8.02 3.69
C SER A 42 12.60 -9.37 3.40
N ASP A 43 11.84 -9.93 4.33
CA ASP A 43 11.12 -11.20 4.15
C ASP A 43 10.10 -11.10 3.01
N LEU A 44 9.34 -9.99 2.95
CA LEU A 44 8.42 -9.73 1.84
C LEU A 44 9.13 -9.70 0.48
N SER A 45 10.38 -9.19 0.41
CA SER A 45 11.16 -9.16 -0.83
C SER A 45 11.37 -10.55 -1.45
N HIS A 46 11.43 -11.60 -0.63
CA HIS A 46 11.62 -12.98 -1.08
C HIS A 46 10.29 -13.64 -1.49
N LEU A 47 9.16 -13.14 -1.01
CA LEU A 47 7.83 -13.72 -1.26
C LEU A 47 7.13 -13.08 -2.47
N ILE A 48 7.50 -11.86 -2.85
CA ILE A 48 6.80 -11.09 -3.89
C ILE A 48 7.54 -11.12 -5.24
N ARG A 49 6.77 -10.99 -6.32
CA ARG A 49 7.30 -10.98 -7.69
C ARG A 49 7.94 -9.64 -8.02
N HIS A 50 9.15 -9.67 -8.59
CA HIS A 50 9.89 -8.48 -9.04
C HIS A 50 9.67 -8.17 -10.52
N ASP A 51 8.49 -8.51 -11.03
CA ASP A 51 8.13 -8.25 -12.42
C ASP A 51 7.73 -6.80 -12.63
N ALA A 52 7.48 -6.00 -11.59
CA ALA A 52 7.16 -4.57 -11.67
C ALA A 52 7.88 -3.75 -10.59
N PRO A 53 8.04 -2.42 -10.79
CA PRO A 53 8.48 -1.52 -9.73
C PRO A 53 7.51 -1.49 -8.54
N TYR A 54 8.04 -1.11 -7.38
CA TYR A 54 7.28 -0.93 -6.15
C TYR A 54 7.22 0.55 -5.75
N LEU A 55 6.15 0.93 -5.06
CA LEU A 55 6.03 2.21 -4.38
C LEU A 55 6.07 1.97 -2.87
N PHE A 56 6.94 2.71 -2.19
CA PHE A 56 6.99 2.78 -0.75
C PHE A 56 6.26 4.05 -0.30
N GLN A 57 5.41 3.91 0.70
CA GLN A 57 4.59 5.00 1.20
C GLN A 57 4.59 4.99 2.72
N LYS A 58 4.76 6.18 3.32
CA LYS A 58 4.57 6.38 4.76
C LYS A 58 3.20 5.87 5.18
N TYR A 59 3.17 5.04 6.21
CA TYR A 59 1.93 4.57 6.78
C TYR A 59 1.25 5.68 7.60
N VAL A 60 -0.05 5.86 7.37
CA VAL A 60 -0.90 6.80 8.11
C VAL A 60 -1.75 5.97 9.07
N LYS A 61 -1.40 6.03 10.36
CA LYS A 61 -2.01 5.16 11.39
C LYS A 61 -3.48 5.48 11.62
N GLU A 62 -3.84 6.75 11.52
CA GLU A 62 -5.18 7.28 11.75
C GLU A 62 -6.17 6.80 10.69
N SER A 63 -5.67 6.48 9.47
CA SER A 63 -6.47 5.95 8.37
C SER A 63 -6.43 4.42 8.28
N HIS A 64 -5.96 3.71 9.32
CA HIS A 64 -5.88 2.25 9.26
C HIS A 64 -7.25 1.64 8.95
N GLY A 65 -7.31 0.86 7.86
CA GLY A 65 -8.53 0.19 7.45
C GLY A 65 -9.65 1.15 7.05
N LYS A 66 -9.33 2.40 6.72
CA LYS A 66 -10.32 3.41 6.32
C LYS A 66 -9.83 4.22 5.13
N ASP A 67 -10.70 4.43 4.14
CA ASP A 67 -10.45 5.39 3.07
C ASP A 67 -11.72 6.11 2.65
N ILE A 68 -11.57 7.34 2.15
CA ILE A 68 -12.66 8.10 1.56
C ILE A 68 -12.50 8.03 0.04
N ARG A 69 -13.53 7.53 -0.65
CA ARG A 69 -13.62 7.63 -2.11
C ARG A 69 -14.47 8.84 -2.45
N VAL A 70 -13.90 9.76 -3.21
CA VAL A 70 -14.62 10.88 -3.81
C VAL A 70 -14.80 10.60 -5.30
N VAL A 71 -16.00 10.79 -5.83
CA VAL A 71 -16.31 10.65 -7.25
C VAL A 71 -16.47 12.04 -7.85
N MET A 72 -15.76 12.32 -8.94
CA MET A 72 -15.81 13.60 -9.64
C MET A 72 -16.18 13.43 -11.11
N VAL A 73 -17.02 14.32 -11.64
CA VAL A 73 -17.43 14.39 -13.05
C VAL A 73 -17.33 15.84 -13.52
N GLY A 74 -16.63 16.08 -14.63
CA GLY A 74 -16.45 17.43 -15.18
C GLY A 74 -15.81 18.41 -14.19
N GLY A 75 -14.89 17.94 -13.33
CA GLY A 75 -14.24 18.76 -12.30
C GLY A 75 -15.10 19.06 -11.06
N ARG A 76 -16.31 18.48 -10.95
CA ARG A 76 -17.20 18.65 -9.79
C ARG A 76 -17.31 17.37 -8.98
N VAL A 77 -17.26 17.48 -7.66
CA VAL A 77 -17.54 16.37 -6.73
C VAL A 77 -19.04 16.05 -6.79
N ILE A 78 -19.39 14.81 -7.12
CA ILE A 78 -20.78 14.35 -7.20
C ILE A 78 -21.16 13.41 -6.05
N GLY A 79 -20.18 12.96 -5.26
CA GLY A 79 -20.43 12.11 -4.11
C GLY A 79 -19.15 11.66 -3.41
N ALA A 80 -19.30 11.19 -2.18
CA ALA A 80 -18.22 10.60 -1.41
C ALA A 80 -18.74 9.41 -0.60
N MET A 81 -17.87 8.43 -0.35
CA MET A 81 -18.15 7.31 0.53
C MET A 81 -16.95 7.05 1.44
N LEU A 82 -17.23 6.79 2.73
CA LEU A 82 -16.26 6.22 3.65
C LEU A 82 -16.31 4.71 3.51
N ARG A 83 -15.15 4.09 3.24
CA ARG A 83 -14.99 2.65 3.22
C ARG A 83 -14.19 2.22 4.43
N CYS A 84 -14.66 1.17 5.09
CA CYS A 84 -14.03 0.59 6.26
C CYS A 84 -13.71 -0.88 5.98
N SER A 85 -12.53 -1.32 6.39
CA SER A 85 -12.17 -2.74 6.41
C SER A 85 -13.04 -3.48 7.41
N THR A 86 -13.45 -4.71 7.06
CA THR A 86 -14.28 -5.58 7.89
C THR A 86 -13.49 -6.65 8.63
N ASP A 87 -12.21 -6.83 8.30
CA ASP A 87 -11.35 -7.90 8.82
C ASP A 87 -10.14 -7.37 9.60
N GLY A 88 -10.15 -6.06 9.92
CA GLY A 88 -9.07 -5.40 10.65
C GLY A 88 -7.78 -5.21 9.84
N ARG A 89 -7.78 -5.49 8.53
CA ARG A 89 -6.64 -5.20 7.66
C ARG A 89 -6.61 -3.74 7.25
N MET A 90 -5.43 -3.26 6.88
CA MET A 90 -5.22 -1.90 6.37
C MET A 90 -6.04 -1.62 5.10
N GLN A 91 -6.23 -2.63 4.24
CA GLN A 91 -6.93 -2.48 2.97
C GLN A 91 -8.45 -2.40 3.20
N SER A 92 -9.04 -1.23 3.04
CA SER A 92 -10.49 -0.97 3.12
C SER A 92 -11.23 -1.19 1.80
N ASN A 93 -10.66 -1.96 0.89
CA ASN A 93 -11.32 -2.26 -0.39
C ASN A 93 -12.43 -3.29 -0.16
N CYS A 94 -13.67 -2.89 -0.37
CA CYS A 94 -14.77 -3.85 -0.53
C CYS A 94 -14.52 -4.64 -1.83
N SER A 95 -14.18 -5.92 -1.72
CA SER A 95 -14.34 -6.85 -2.83
C SER A 95 -15.84 -7.12 -2.98
N LEU A 96 -16.45 -6.54 -4.01
CA LEU A 96 -17.65 -7.11 -4.63
C LEU A 96 -17.28 -8.44 -5.30
#